data_AF-A0A956IGU2-F1
#
_entry.id   AF-A0A956IGU2-F1
#
_cell.length_a   1.000
_cell.length_b   1.000
_cell.length_c   1.000
_cell.angle_alpha   90.00
_cell.angle_beta   90.00
_cell.angle_gamma   90.00
#
_symmetry.space_group_name_H-M   'P 1'
#
loop_
_entity.id
_entity.type
_entity.pdbx_description
1 polymer ?
#
loop_
_entity_poly.entity_id
_entity_poly.type
_entity_poly.pdbx_seq_one_letter_code
_entity_poly.pdbx_strand_id
1 'polypeptide(L)'
;GFFHADPHPGNILLLGTPEHPRIGLVDLGMVGRLTPEMRNKTVDMMVAAVRSDHVALADALYAIGTPTKKIDMRAYRAEVSFLADKYLNRPLKEIDMAAMIADLVKGATKYGLEIPADFLLVGKSIMTIEGIGKEIDPDLDVFEEARPYFMDLLRKRYAPERVATDVWRGLERLSGAAYDLPQQVREIMDDLRLGRLIIQTQDLNTSRDTDRLGRRIFAGLVVAAFVLAGAWLVGRGGPLIYIGVALLLFGMTWLFWHVVLDFRRR
;
A
#
# COMPACT_ATOMS: atom_id res chain seq x y z
N GLY A 1 11.60 -6.34 17.92
CA GLY A 1 11.12 -6.43 19.31
C GLY A 1 10.06 -7.50 19.38
N PHE A 2 9.89 -8.15 20.51
CA PHE A 2 8.81 -9.11 20.76
C PHE A 2 7.81 -8.47 21.71
N PHE A 3 6.51 -8.65 21.47
CA PHE A 3 5.46 -8.05 22.29
C PHE A 3 4.23 -8.95 22.38
N HIS A 4 3.46 -8.79 23.45
CA HIS A 4 2.16 -9.41 23.60
C HIS A 4 1.13 -8.59 22.82
N ALA A 5 0.56 -9.16 21.76
CA ALA A 5 -0.29 -8.42 20.84
C ALA A 5 -1.70 -8.14 21.40
N ASP A 6 -2.14 -8.92 22.39
CA ASP A 6 -3.48 -8.77 22.98
C ASP A 6 -3.52 -8.93 24.51
N PRO A 7 -2.93 -8.02 25.29
CA PRO A 7 -2.82 -8.14 26.74
C PRO A 7 -4.15 -7.79 27.45
N HIS A 8 -5.25 -8.45 27.08
CA HIS A 8 -6.59 -8.20 27.65
C HIS A 8 -6.62 -8.50 29.16
N PRO A 9 -7.44 -7.83 29.99
CA PRO A 9 -7.44 -8.03 31.44
C PRO A 9 -7.56 -9.49 31.87
N GLY A 10 -8.35 -10.29 31.16
CA GLY A 10 -8.52 -11.73 31.43
C GLY A 10 -7.24 -12.57 31.30
N ASN A 11 -6.21 -12.06 30.62
CA ASN A 11 -4.92 -12.72 30.40
C ASN A 11 -3.83 -12.25 31.39
N ILE A 12 -4.15 -11.30 32.27
CA ILE A 12 -3.21 -10.69 33.22
C ILE A 12 -3.66 -11.03 34.65
N LEU A 13 -2.79 -11.67 35.41
CA LEU A 13 -2.98 -11.95 36.83
C LEU A 13 -2.03 -11.11 37.66
N LEU A 14 -2.55 -10.50 38.73
CA LEU A 14 -1.73 -9.95 39.79
C LEU A 14 -1.41 -11.07 40.78
N LEU A 15 -0.13 -11.42 40.84
CA LEU A 15 0.44 -12.46 41.68
C LEU A 15 1.39 -11.84 42.70
N GLY A 16 1.85 -12.63 43.68
CA GLY A 16 2.80 -12.15 44.69
C GLY A 16 2.10 -11.53 45.90
N THR A 17 2.83 -10.70 46.64
CA THR A 17 2.30 -9.98 47.81
C THR A 17 2.09 -8.51 47.46
N PRO A 18 1.28 -7.75 48.21
CA PRO A 18 1.12 -6.31 47.98
C PRO A 18 2.45 -5.54 47.98
N GLU A 19 3.46 -6.01 48.72
CA GLU A 19 4.80 -5.41 48.77
C GLU A 19 5.68 -5.80 47.57
N HIS A 20 5.39 -6.92 46.91
CA HIS A 20 6.11 -7.43 45.74
C HIS A 20 5.13 -7.97 44.69
N PRO A 21 4.34 -7.08 44.06
CA PRO A 21 3.39 -7.49 43.05
C PRO A 21 4.15 -8.05 41.83
N ARG A 22 3.63 -9.13 41.26
CA ARG A 22 4.14 -9.76 40.04
C ARG A 22 3.01 -9.87 39.03
N ILE A 23 3.30 -9.54 37.79
CA ILE A 23 2.34 -9.72 36.69
C ILE A 23 2.55 -11.11 36.09
N GLY A 24 1.51 -11.95 36.15
CA GLY A 24 1.43 -13.23 35.46
C GLY A 24 0.66 -13.08 34.15
N LEU A 25 1.23 -13.56 33.04
CA LEU A 25 0.55 -13.64 31.76
C LEU A 25 0.15 -15.09 31.50
N VAL A 26 -1.14 -15.34 31.23
CA VAL A 26 -1.68 -16.70 31.12
C VAL A 26 -1.84 -17.14 29.67
N ASP A 27 -2.30 -16.23 28.81
CA ASP A 27 -2.44 -16.46 27.39
C ASP A 27 -1.25 -15.83 26.64
N LEU A 28 -0.71 -16.53 25.65
CA LEU A 28 0.32 -16.05 24.73
C LEU A 28 -0.05 -16.35 23.27
N GLY A 29 -1.33 -16.61 22.99
CA GLY A 29 -1.85 -16.98 21.67
C GLY A 29 -1.73 -15.88 20.63
N MET A 30 -1.65 -14.61 21.06
CA MET A 30 -1.43 -13.45 20.21
C MET A 30 -0.16 -12.70 20.62
N VAL A 31 0.94 -12.99 19.92
CA VAL A 31 2.24 -12.32 20.09
C VAL A 31 2.73 -11.77 18.76
N GLY A 32 3.39 -10.61 18.80
CA GLY A 32 3.92 -9.94 17.61
C GLY A 32 5.44 -9.82 17.65
N ARG A 33 6.04 -9.72 16.47
CA ARG A 33 7.48 -9.46 16.33
C ARG A 33 7.73 -8.34 15.33
N LEU A 34 8.25 -7.23 15.83
CA LEU A 34 8.81 -6.19 14.95
C LEU A 34 10.20 -6.61 14.49
N THR A 35 10.42 -6.59 13.18
CA THR A 35 11.77 -6.69 12.61
C THR A 35 12.67 -5.56 13.14
N PRO A 36 14.00 -5.74 13.15
CA PRO A 36 14.92 -4.67 13.55
C PRO A 36 14.71 -3.38 12.73
N GLU A 37 14.41 -3.51 11.44
CA GLU A 37 14.12 -2.39 10.55
C GLU A 37 12.83 -1.66 10.97
N MET A 38 11.72 -2.39 11.13
CA MET A 38 10.45 -1.80 11.54
C MET A 38 10.56 -1.10 12.89
N ARG A 39 11.24 -1.74 13.85
CA ARG A 39 11.51 -1.14 15.17
C ARG A 39 12.26 0.19 15.03
N ASN A 40 13.28 0.25 14.17
CA ASN A 40 14.05 1.48 13.98
C ASN A 40 13.18 2.59 13.35
N LYS A 41 12.35 2.25 12.36
CA LYS A 41 11.39 3.20 11.76
C LYS A 41 10.37 3.72 12.79
N THR A 42 9.87 2.84 13.67
CA THR A 42 9.01 3.24 14.80
C THR A 42 9.71 4.20 15.76
N VAL A 43 10.98 3.94 16.09
CA VAL A 43 11.78 4.84 16.94
C VAL A 43 11.97 6.19 16.25
N ASP A 44 12.30 6.21 14.96
CA ASP A 44 12.48 7.46 14.20
C ASP A 44 11.18 8.29 14.17
N MET A 45 10.02 7.63 14.01
CA MET A 45 8.70 8.26 14.11
C MET A 45 8.45 8.85 15.50
N MET A 46 8.74 8.11 16.57
CA MET A 46 8.61 8.62 17.94
C MET A 46 9.52 9.82 18.20
N VAL A 47 10.76 9.81 17.69
CA VAL A 47 11.67 10.97 17.78
C VAL A 47 11.08 12.19 17.08
N ALA A 48 10.54 12.01 15.88
CA ALA A 48 9.91 13.10 15.14
C ALA A 48 8.70 13.68 15.89
N ALA A 49 7.87 12.82 16.48
CA ALA A 49 6.73 13.23 17.30
C ALA A 49 7.18 14.05 18.53
N VAL A 50 8.19 13.58 19.28
CA VAL A 50 8.72 14.29 20.47
C VAL A 50 9.33 15.64 20.11
N ARG A 51 9.97 15.75 18.94
CA ARG A 51 10.53 17.02 18.44
C ARG A 51 9.49 17.96 17.85
N SER A 52 8.22 17.54 17.77
CA SER A 52 7.17 18.26 17.05
C SER A 52 7.58 18.58 15.59
N ASP A 53 8.39 17.70 14.99
CA ASP A 53 8.81 17.83 13.59
C ASP A 53 7.81 17.10 12.70
N HIS A 54 6.81 17.83 12.24
CA HIS A 54 5.70 17.26 11.47
C HIS A 54 6.14 16.70 10.11
N VAL A 55 7.17 17.28 9.51
CA VAL A 55 7.70 16.81 8.22
C VAL A 55 8.44 15.49 8.43
N ALA A 56 9.31 15.42 9.44
CA ALA A 56 9.99 14.17 9.79
C ALA A 56 9.00 13.09 10.25
N LEU A 57 7.91 13.47 10.92
CA LEU A 57 6.87 12.53 11.34
C LEU A 57 6.16 11.90 10.14
N ALA A 58 5.78 12.72 9.15
CA ALA A 58 5.19 12.24 7.91
C ALA A 58 6.15 11.33 7.13
N ASP A 59 7.42 11.71 7.03
CA ASP A 59 8.43 10.91 6.33
C ASP A 59 8.69 9.56 7.05
N ALA A 60 8.69 9.55 8.38
CA ALA A 60 8.81 8.33 9.17
C ALA A 60 7.58 7.41 9.05
N LEU A 61 6.37 7.99 9.04
CA LEU A 61 5.13 7.24 8.80
C LEU A 61 5.10 6.65 7.38
N TYR A 62 5.53 7.42 6.39
CA TYR A 62 5.69 6.94 5.02
C TYR A 62 6.71 5.79 4.94
N ALA A 63 7.80 5.84 5.70
CA ALA A 63 8.80 4.78 5.74
C ALA A 63 8.29 3.48 6.40
N ILE A 64 7.31 3.59 7.32
CA ILE A 64 6.63 2.45 7.94
C ILE A 64 5.63 1.81 6.96
N GLY A 65 4.87 2.64 6.24
CA GLY A 65 3.84 2.21 5.32
C GLY A 65 4.37 1.71 3.97
N THR A 66 3.50 1.02 3.24
CA THR A 66 3.74 0.59 1.86
C THR A 66 2.83 1.39 0.93
N PRO A 67 3.37 2.19 -0.01
CA PRO A 67 2.55 2.94 -0.95
C PRO A 67 1.92 1.99 -1.99
N THR A 68 0.60 2.06 -2.15
CA THR A 68 -0.17 1.28 -3.15
C THR A 68 -0.36 2.01 -4.47
N LYS A 69 -0.10 3.32 -4.49
CA LYS A 69 -0.15 4.20 -5.66
C LYS A 69 0.87 5.33 -5.50
N LYS A 70 1.06 6.11 -6.56
CA LYS A 70 1.84 7.34 -6.49
C LYS A 70 1.19 8.31 -5.49
N ILE A 71 1.92 8.68 -4.45
CA ILE A 71 1.45 9.57 -3.39
C ILE A 71 1.88 11.01 -3.70
N ASP A 72 0.97 11.97 -3.60
CA ASP A 72 1.33 13.39 -3.53
C ASP A 72 1.91 13.68 -2.14
N MET A 73 3.24 13.68 -2.07
CA MET A 73 3.95 13.83 -0.80
C MET A 73 3.70 15.19 -0.14
N ARG A 74 3.40 16.24 -0.92
CA ARG A 74 3.11 17.57 -0.37
C ARG A 74 1.76 17.56 0.33
N ALA A 75 0.73 17.02 -0.32
CA ALA A 75 -0.60 16.90 0.26
C ALA A 75 -0.62 15.95 1.47
N TYR A 76 0.10 14.82 1.38
CA TYR A 76 0.23 13.87 2.49
C TYR A 76 0.90 14.50 3.72
N ARG A 77 2.03 15.20 3.55
CA ARG A 77 2.71 15.90 4.66
C ARG A 77 1.81 16.95 5.32
N ALA A 78 1.03 17.68 4.52
CA ALA A 78 0.09 18.66 5.05
C ALA A 78 -1.02 17.99 5.90
N GLU A 79 -1.57 16.86 5.45
CA GLU A 79 -2.56 16.08 6.21
C GLU A 79 -1.97 15.56 7.54
N VAL A 80 -0.76 14.96 7.48
CA VAL A 80 -0.09 14.45 8.68
C VAL A 80 0.21 15.59 9.65
N SER A 81 0.62 16.76 9.16
CA SER A 81 0.85 17.94 10.01
C SER A 81 -0.42 18.38 10.72
N PHE A 82 -1.55 18.42 10.02
CA PHE A 82 -2.84 18.72 10.63
C PHE A 82 -3.25 17.71 11.71
N LEU A 83 -3.02 16.42 11.47
CA LEU A 83 -3.24 15.38 12.49
C LEU A 83 -2.28 15.52 13.67
N ALA A 84 -0.99 15.81 13.41
CA ALA A 84 -0.01 16.04 14.45
C ALA A 84 -0.40 17.21 15.35
N ASP A 85 -0.84 18.33 14.78
CA ASP A 85 -1.33 19.50 15.53
C ASP A 85 -2.53 19.18 16.42
N LYS A 86 -3.41 18.27 15.98
CA LYS A 86 -4.59 17.85 16.74
C LYS A 86 -4.22 17.10 18.02
N TYR A 87 -3.17 16.28 17.97
CA TYR A 87 -2.82 15.34 19.03
C TYR A 87 -1.61 15.81 19.86
N LEU A 88 -0.54 16.30 19.24
CA LEU A 88 0.72 16.62 19.92
C LEU A 88 0.67 17.91 20.75
N ASN A 89 -0.31 18.79 20.51
CA ASN A 89 -0.49 20.04 21.26
C ASN A 89 -1.30 19.86 22.57
N ARG A 90 -1.68 18.63 22.91
CA ARG A 90 -2.45 18.30 24.12
C ARG A 90 -1.60 17.46 25.07
N PRO A 91 -1.84 17.52 26.39
CA PRO A 91 -1.27 16.56 27.32
C PRO A 91 -1.59 15.15 26.85
N LEU A 92 -0.59 14.27 26.78
CA LEU A 92 -0.75 12.93 26.22
C LEU A 92 -1.82 12.10 26.98
N LYS A 93 -1.99 12.35 28.28
CA LYS A 93 -3.06 11.79 29.11
C LYS A 93 -4.49 12.08 28.62
N GLU A 94 -4.71 13.18 27.90
CA GLU A 94 -6.01 13.61 27.37
C GLU A 94 -6.27 13.09 25.95
N ILE A 95 -5.29 12.42 25.34
CA ILE A 95 -5.41 11.88 23.99
C ILE A 95 -6.13 10.54 24.05
N ASP A 96 -7.21 10.42 23.28
CA ASP A 96 -7.78 9.13 22.96
C ASP A 96 -6.87 8.42 21.93
N MET A 97 -6.09 7.46 22.42
CA MET A 97 -5.16 6.68 21.63
C MET A 97 -5.86 5.89 20.52
N ALA A 98 -7.09 5.41 20.75
CA ALA A 98 -7.88 4.70 19.75
C ALA A 98 -8.33 5.63 18.62
N ALA A 99 -8.81 6.82 18.97
CA ALA A 99 -9.13 7.85 17.99
C ALA A 99 -7.90 8.28 17.19
N MET A 100 -6.75 8.44 17.86
CA MET A 100 -5.48 8.83 17.20
C MET A 100 -5.01 7.79 16.18
N ILE A 101 -5.00 6.50 16.56
CA ILE A 101 -4.61 5.42 15.65
C ILE A 101 -5.61 5.32 14.49
N ALA A 102 -6.91 5.43 14.75
CA ALA A 102 -7.94 5.40 13.71
C ALA A 102 -7.75 6.54 12.70
N ASP A 103 -7.52 7.77 13.17
CA ASP A 103 -7.28 8.93 12.31
C ASP A 103 -5.98 8.80 11.50
N LEU A 104 -4.93 8.24 12.10
CA LEU A 104 -3.66 7.97 11.41
C LEU A 104 -3.84 6.94 10.29
N VAL A 105 -4.53 5.84 10.55
CA VAL A 105 -4.81 4.80 9.54
C VAL A 105 -5.70 5.35 8.43
N LYS A 106 -6.73 6.13 8.79
CA LYS A 106 -7.61 6.79 7.82
C LYS A 106 -6.85 7.79 6.94
N GLY A 107 -5.96 8.58 7.54
CA GLY A 107 -5.08 9.49 6.82
C GLY A 107 -4.14 8.76 5.85
N ALA A 108 -3.49 7.69 6.30
CA ALA A 108 -2.60 6.88 5.47
C ALA A 108 -3.35 6.27 4.26
N THR A 109 -4.47 5.59 4.52
CA THR A 109 -5.28 4.92 3.50
C THR A 109 -5.86 5.89 2.46
N LYS A 110 -6.29 7.10 2.87
CA LYS A 110 -6.73 8.18 1.97
C LYS A 110 -5.71 8.48 0.87
N TYR A 111 -4.43 8.52 1.23
CA TYR A 111 -3.33 8.79 0.30
C TYR A 111 -2.77 7.54 -0.40
N GLY A 112 -3.31 6.35 -0.10
CA GLY A 112 -2.83 5.08 -0.64
C GLY A 112 -1.55 4.58 0.02
N LEU A 113 -1.40 4.84 1.32
CA LEU A 113 -0.35 4.26 2.15
C LEU A 113 -0.99 3.18 3.03
N GLU A 114 -0.60 1.92 2.82
CA GLU A 114 -1.03 0.81 3.66
C GLU A 114 -0.09 0.66 4.86
N ILE A 115 -0.67 0.61 6.06
CA ILE A 115 0.10 0.43 7.30
C ILE A 115 0.22 -1.07 7.61
N PRO A 116 1.44 -1.58 7.88
CA PRO A 116 1.64 -2.99 8.19
C PRO A 116 0.87 -3.45 9.43
N ALA A 117 0.33 -4.67 9.37
CA ALA A 117 -0.43 -5.26 10.48
C ALA A 117 0.36 -5.33 11.79
N ASP A 118 1.65 -5.70 11.72
CA ASP A 118 2.52 -5.77 12.90
C ASP A 118 2.62 -4.42 13.63
N PHE A 119 2.61 -3.31 12.90
CA PHE A 119 2.63 -1.97 13.48
C PHE A 119 1.29 -1.61 14.15
N LEU A 120 0.16 -1.97 13.50
CA LEU A 120 -1.17 -1.79 14.07
C LEU A 120 -1.37 -2.62 15.34
N LEU A 121 -0.81 -3.83 15.37
CA LEU A 121 -0.86 -4.71 16.55
C LEU A 121 -0.14 -4.08 17.74
N VAL A 122 1.01 -3.42 17.54
CA VAL A 122 1.69 -2.68 18.61
C VAL A 122 0.80 -1.58 19.16
N GLY A 123 0.17 -0.80 18.28
CA GLY A 123 -0.79 0.23 18.66
C GLY A 123 -1.94 -0.34 19.49
N LYS A 124 -2.52 -1.47 19.04
CA LYS A 124 -3.55 -2.19 19.79
C LYS A 124 -3.09 -2.60 21.18
N SER A 125 -1.89 -3.18 21.30
CA SER A 125 -1.37 -3.61 22.60
C SER A 125 -1.19 -2.46 23.57
N ILE A 126 -0.68 -1.32 23.09
CA ILE A 126 -0.52 -0.10 23.92
C ILE A 126 -1.89 0.39 24.40
N MET A 127 -2.89 0.46 23.50
CA MET A 127 -4.25 0.86 23.88
C MET A 127 -4.86 -0.05 24.94
N THR A 128 -4.70 -1.37 24.79
CA THR A 128 -5.24 -2.33 25.78
C THR A 128 -4.57 -2.15 27.14
N ILE A 129 -3.24 -1.98 27.17
CA ILE A 129 -2.49 -1.74 28.40
C ILE A 129 -2.90 -0.42 29.05
N GLU A 130 -3.04 0.64 28.27
CA GLU A 130 -3.51 1.94 28.76
C GLU A 130 -4.91 1.83 29.37
N GLY A 131 -5.83 1.13 28.69
CA GLY A 131 -7.19 0.91 29.20
C GLY A 131 -7.19 0.21 30.56
N ILE A 132 -6.43 -0.88 30.70
CA ILE A 132 -6.27 -1.58 31.98
C ILE A 132 -5.61 -0.69 33.03
N GLY A 133 -4.57 0.04 32.65
CA GLY A 133 -3.86 0.94 33.54
C GLY A 133 -4.77 2.03 34.10
N LYS A 134 -5.61 2.64 33.25
CA LYS A 134 -6.59 3.67 33.64
C LYS A 134 -7.75 3.12 34.46
N GLU A 135 -8.09 1.84 34.34
CA GLU A 135 -9.04 1.18 35.25
C GLU A 135 -8.49 1.04 36.68
N ILE A 136 -7.17 0.89 36.83
CA ILE A 136 -6.49 0.74 38.13
C ILE A 136 -6.14 2.10 38.73
N ASP A 137 -5.56 2.99 37.92
CA ASP A 137 -5.15 4.33 38.28
C ASP A 137 -5.67 5.32 37.21
N PRO A 138 -6.78 6.04 37.47
CA PRO A 138 -7.37 6.98 36.52
C PRO A 138 -6.44 8.13 36.10
N ASP A 139 -5.45 8.46 36.92
CA ASP A 139 -4.49 9.54 36.68
C ASP A 139 -3.20 9.06 36.00
N LEU A 140 -3.12 7.76 35.65
CA LEU A 140 -1.96 7.15 35.01
C LEU A 140 -1.60 7.84 33.68
N ASP A 141 -0.39 8.39 33.62
CA ASP A 141 0.23 8.85 32.37
C ASP A 141 1.18 7.77 31.83
N VAL A 142 0.65 6.95 30.91
CA VAL A 142 1.40 5.86 30.26
C VAL A 142 2.64 6.36 29.52
N PHE A 143 2.61 7.59 28.99
CA PHE A 143 3.73 8.12 28.24
C PHE A 143 4.90 8.52 29.16
N GLU A 144 4.59 9.12 30.31
CA GLU A 144 5.61 9.46 31.30
C GLU A 144 6.24 8.19 31.89
N GLU A 145 5.43 7.16 32.18
CA GLU A 145 5.94 5.87 32.67
C GLU A 145 6.78 5.13 31.62
N ALA A 146 6.45 5.29 30.32
CA ALA A 146 7.20 4.70 29.21
C ALA A 146 8.50 5.47 28.85
N ARG A 147 8.66 6.72 29.32
CA ARG A 147 9.80 7.60 29.03
C ARG A 147 11.18 6.96 29.24
N PRO A 148 11.51 6.27 30.35
CA PRO A 148 12.82 5.66 30.53
C PRO A 148 13.11 4.58 29.48
N TYR A 149 12.11 3.79 29.09
CA TYR A 149 12.25 2.77 28.05
C TYR A 149 12.48 3.38 26.67
N PHE A 150 11.79 4.48 26.37
CA PHE A 150 12.03 5.25 25.15
C PHE A 150 13.47 5.80 25.10
N MET A 151 13.97 6.37 26.20
CA MET A 151 15.35 6.87 26.28
C MET A 151 16.39 5.77 26.09
N ASP A 152 16.15 4.57 26.63
CA ASP A 152 17.00 3.40 26.39
C ASP A 152 16.97 2.96 24.91
N LEU A 153 15.80 2.97 24.27
CA LEU A 153 15.69 2.69 22.83
C LEU A 153 16.46 3.71 21.99
N LEU A 154 16.41 4.99 22.33
CA LEU A 154 17.19 6.04 21.66
C LEU A 154 18.69 5.84 21.84
N ARG A 155 19.14 5.55 23.06
CA ARG A 155 20.56 5.25 23.33
C ARG A 155 21.04 4.06 22.50
N LYS A 156 20.24 3.00 22.40
CA LYS A 156 20.55 1.82 21.57
C LYS A 156 20.51 2.14 20.06
N ARG A 157 19.64 3.06 19.61
CA ARG A 157 19.54 3.50 18.21
C ARG A 157 20.73 4.35 17.80
N TYR A 158 21.18 5.26 18.66
CA TYR A 158 22.27 6.20 18.42
C TYR A 158 23.61 5.78 19.06
N ALA A 159 23.73 4.52 19.49
CA ALA A 159 24.97 3.98 20.01
C ALA A 159 26.09 4.14 18.96
N PRO A 160 27.27 4.69 19.32
CA PRO A 160 28.34 4.97 18.36
C PRO A 160 28.72 3.76 17.51
N GLU A 161 28.76 2.57 18.11
CA GLU A 161 29.10 1.31 17.44
C GLU A 161 28.07 0.97 16.36
N ARG A 162 26.79 1.20 16.66
CA ARG A 162 25.68 0.94 15.73
C ARG A 162 25.68 1.94 14.59
N VAL A 163 25.85 3.22 14.89
CA VAL A 163 25.94 4.29 13.89
C VAL A 163 27.13 4.07 12.97
N ALA A 164 28.31 3.75 13.52
CA ALA A 164 29.49 3.42 12.74
C ALA A 164 29.26 2.22 11.80
N THR A 165 28.59 1.18 12.29
CA THR A 165 28.23 0.01 11.48
C THR A 165 27.28 0.37 10.34
N ASP A 166 26.26 1.18 10.61
CA ASP A 166 25.28 1.60 9.60
C ASP A 166 25.92 2.53 8.55
N VAL A 167 26.82 3.44 8.97
CA VAL A 167 27.62 4.28 8.07
C VAL A 167 28.55 3.44 7.21
N TRP A 168 29.27 2.49 7.80
CA TRP A 168 30.17 1.59 7.08
C TRP A 168 29.43 0.78 6.01
N ARG A 169 28.28 0.19 6.38
CA ARG A 169 27.42 -0.52 5.43
C ARG A 169 26.89 0.39 4.33
N GLY A 170 26.59 1.66 4.66
CA GLY A 170 26.22 2.67 3.67
C GLY A 170 27.33 2.96 2.68
N LEU A 171 28.57 3.12 3.16
CA LEU A 171 29.76 3.29 2.34
C LEU A 171 30.05 2.08 1.47
N GLU A 172 29.93 0.86 2.00
CA GLU A 172 30.08 -0.38 1.23
C GLU A 172 29.09 -0.43 0.06
N ARG A 173 27.81 -0.12 0.31
CA ARG A 173 26.78 -0.06 -0.75
C ARG A 173 27.07 1.01 -1.80
N LEU A 174 27.50 2.20 -1.39
CA LEU A 174 27.87 3.27 -2.31
C LEU A 174 29.12 2.89 -3.13
N SER A 175 30.09 2.24 -2.50
CA SER A 175 31.30 1.77 -3.16
C SER A 175 30.97 0.69 -4.20
N GLY A 176 30.19 -0.33 -3.83
CA GLY A 176 29.72 -1.37 -4.76
C GLY A 176 28.95 -0.76 -5.94
N ALA A 177 27.99 0.12 -5.66
CA ALA A 177 27.26 0.83 -6.72
C ALA A 177 28.18 1.66 -7.63
N ALA A 178 29.21 2.31 -7.08
CA ALA A 178 30.19 3.07 -7.84
C ALA A 178 31.11 2.16 -8.68
N TYR A 179 31.42 0.95 -8.22
CA TYR A 179 32.17 -0.05 -8.99
C TYR A 179 31.33 -0.68 -10.12
N ASP A 180 30.04 -0.91 -9.88
CA ASP A 180 29.13 -1.56 -10.84
C ASP A 180 28.55 -0.57 -11.87
N LEU A 181 28.41 0.71 -11.51
CA LEU A 181 27.87 1.78 -12.36
C LEU A 181 28.56 1.87 -13.74
N PRO A 182 29.91 1.89 -13.83
CA PRO A 182 30.60 1.93 -15.10
C PRO A 182 30.24 0.76 -16.02
N GLN A 183 30.01 -0.44 -15.46
CA GLN A 183 29.66 -1.61 -16.24
C GLN A 183 28.22 -1.54 -16.75
N GLN A 184 27.26 -1.13 -15.92
CA GLN A 184 25.88 -0.93 -16.34
C GLN A 184 25.76 0.15 -17.42
N VAL A 185 26.50 1.26 -17.28
CA VAL A 185 26.54 2.32 -18.30
C VAL A 185 27.16 1.80 -19.59
N ARG A 186 28.23 1.00 -19.52
CA ARG A 186 28.83 0.37 -20.72
C ARG A 186 27.86 -0.58 -21.42
N GLU A 187 27.17 -1.43 -20.69
CA GLU A 187 26.16 -2.35 -21.26
C GLU A 187 25.03 -1.58 -21.97
N ILE A 188 24.49 -0.54 -21.32
CA ILE A 188 23.48 0.34 -21.95
C ILE A 188 24.03 1.02 -23.21
N MET A 189 25.27 1.52 -23.16
CA MET A 189 25.93 2.17 -24.30
C MET A 189 26.23 1.19 -25.45
N ASP A 190 26.60 -0.05 -25.14
CA ASP A 190 26.85 -1.09 -26.13
C ASP A 190 25.55 -1.57 -26.77
N ASP A 191 24.47 -1.72 -26.00
CA ASP A 191 23.15 -2.03 -26.54
C ASP A 191 22.58 -0.89 -27.40
N LEU A 192 22.87 0.37 -27.05
CA LEU A 192 22.59 1.54 -27.90
C LEU A 192 23.39 1.48 -29.21
N ARG A 193 24.70 1.22 -29.15
CA ARG A 193 25.59 1.15 -30.32
C ARG A 193 25.23 0.00 -31.26
N LEU A 194 24.84 -1.14 -30.72
CA LEU A 194 24.49 -2.34 -31.47
C LEU A 194 23.02 -2.35 -31.91
N GLY A 195 22.26 -1.27 -31.63
CA GLY A 195 20.85 -1.17 -31.99
C GLY A 195 19.95 -2.18 -31.28
N ARG A 196 20.43 -2.79 -30.18
CA ARG A 196 19.71 -3.77 -29.37
C ARG A 196 18.84 -3.14 -28.30
N LEU A 197 18.87 -1.81 -28.17
CA LEU A 197 17.98 -1.08 -27.27
C LEU A 197 16.53 -1.15 -27.79
N ILE A 198 15.81 -2.18 -27.37
CA ILE A 198 14.39 -2.33 -27.63
C ILE A 198 13.65 -1.48 -26.60
N ILE A 199 13.22 -0.28 -27.00
CA ILE A 199 12.28 0.52 -26.20
C ILE A 199 10.92 -0.14 -26.35
N GLN A 200 10.55 -0.98 -25.38
CA GLN A 200 9.17 -1.44 -25.26
C GLN A 200 8.30 -0.26 -24.80
N THR A 201 7.81 0.52 -25.74
CA THR A 201 6.64 1.36 -25.49
C THR A 201 5.45 0.41 -25.29
N GLN A 202 4.93 0.32 -24.08
CA GLN A 202 3.57 -0.18 -23.87
C GLN A 202 2.62 0.81 -24.52
N ASP A 203 2.45 0.68 -25.83
CA ASP A 203 1.48 1.45 -26.56
C ASP A 203 0.11 0.83 -26.27
N LEU A 204 -0.52 1.31 -25.19
CA LEU A 204 -1.87 0.90 -24.76
C LEU A 204 -2.92 1.08 -25.89
N ASN A 205 -2.56 1.80 -26.97
CA ASN A 205 -3.39 1.97 -28.16
C ASN A 205 -3.18 0.88 -29.22
N THR A 206 -2.02 0.22 -29.30
CA THR A 206 -1.80 -0.85 -30.30
C THR A 206 -2.80 -2.00 -30.11
N SER A 207 -3.05 -2.42 -28.86
CA SER A 207 -4.07 -3.43 -28.57
C SER A 207 -5.49 -2.98 -28.97
N ARG A 208 -5.80 -1.68 -28.84
CA ARG A 208 -7.13 -1.14 -29.23
C ARG A 208 -7.33 -1.15 -30.73
N ASP A 209 -6.28 -0.88 -31.51
CA ASP A 209 -6.38 -0.85 -32.97
C ASP A 209 -6.39 -2.26 -33.57
N THR A 210 -5.63 -3.21 -33.01
CA THR A 210 -5.74 -4.63 -33.39
C THR A 210 -7.12 -5.20 -33.05
N ASP A 211 -7.67 -4.88 -31.88
CA ASP A 211 -9.03 -5.27 -31.50
C ASP A 211 -10.11 -4.65 -32.40
N ARG A 212 -9.91 -3.41 -32.86
CA ARG A 212 -10.82 -2.76 -33.83
C ARG A 212 -10.78 -3.45 -35.18
N LEU A 213 -9.59 -3.78 -35.68
CA LEU A 213 -9.42 -4.56 -36.91
C LEU A 213 -10.07 -5.94 -36.80
N GLY A 214 -9.82 -6.65 -35.69
CA GLY A 214 -10.43 -7.97 -35.42
C GLY A 214 -11.96 -7.93 -35.41
N ARG A 215 -12.55 -6.94 -34.73
CA ARG A 215 -14.03 -6.75 -34.70
C ARG A 215 -14.60 -6.39 -36.07
N ARG A 216 -13.89 -5.63 -36.91
CA ARG A 216 -14.34 -5.30 -38.27
C ARG A 216 -14.29 -6.51 -39.19
N ILE A 217 -13.21 -7.30 -39.13
CA ILE A 217 -13.06 -8.52 -39.91
C ILE A 217 -14.13 -9.55 -39.51
N PHE A 218 -14.33 -9.79 -38.21
CA PHE A 218 -15.36 -10.70 -37.72
C PHE A 218 -16.77 -10.29 -38.17
N ALA A 219 -17.12 -9.00 -38.03
CA ALA A 219 -18.43 -8.52 -38.49
C ALA A 219 -18.59 -8.64 -40.01
N GLY A 220 -17.54 -8.36 -40.79
CA GLY A 220 -17.53 -8.55 -42.25
C GLY A 220 -17.78 -10.01 -42.64
N LEU A 221 -17.14 -10.97 -41.95
CA LEU A 221 -17.34 -12.40 -42.17
C LEU A 221 -18.77 -12.84 -41.84
N VAL A 222 -19.34 -12.36 -40.73
CA VAL A 222 -20.71 -12.67 -40.34
C VAL A 222 -21.71 -12.14 -41.37
N VAL A 223 -21.54 -10.90 -41.84
CA VAL A 223 -22.39 -10.31 -42.88
C VAL A 223 -22.25 -11.08 -44.19
N ALA A 224 -21.02 -11.41 -44.61
CA ALA A 224 -20.79 -12.20 -45.81
C ALA A 224 -21.45 -13.58 -45.73
N ALA A 225 -21.40 -14.25 -44.57
CA ALA A 225 -22.07 -15.53 -44.35
C ALA A 225 -23.60 -15.41 -44.48
N PHE A 226 -24.21 -14.37 -43.89
CA PHE A 226 -25.65 -14.12 -44.03
C PHE A 226 -26.05 -13.78 -45.48
N VAL A 227 -25.24 -13.00 -46.19
CA VAL A 227 -25.48 -12.66 -47.59
C VAL A 227 -25.40 -13.89 -48.48
N LEU A 228 -24.36 -14.71 -48.34
CA LEU A 228 -24.18 -15.92 -49.13
C LEU A 228 -25.27 -16.96 -48.82
N ALA A 229 -25.58 -17.21 -47.54
CA ALA A 229 -26.63 -18.12 -47.14
C ALA A 229 -28.01 -17.64 -47.60
N GLY A 230 -28.30 -16.35 -47.43
CA GLY A 230 -29.55 -15.73 -47.86
C GLY A 230 -29.73 -15.80 -49.38
N ALA A 231 -28.71 -15.42 -50.15
CA ALA A 231 -28.73 -15.48 -51.62
C ALA A 231 -28.90 -16.92 -52.14
N TRP A 232 -28.22 -17.89 -51.52
CA TRP A 232 -28.34 -19.31 -51.89
C TRP A 232 -29.75 -19.86 -51.62
N LEU A 233 -30.36 -19.49 -50.49
CA LEU A 233 -31.73 -19.87 -50.13
C LEU A 233 -32.78 -19.24 -51.03
N VAL A 234 -32.61 -17.96 -51.40
CA VAL A 234 -33.50 -17.28 -52.37
C VAL A 234 -33.42 -17.95 -53.74
N GLY A 235 -32.21 -18.31 -54.18
CA GLY A 235 -31.98 -18.98 -55.47
C GLY A 235 -32.61 -20.38 -55.59
N ARG A 236 -32.90 -21.06 -54.47
CA ARG A 236 -33.58 -22.38 -54.48
C ARG A 236 -35.09 -22.31 -54.72
N GLY A 237 -35.71 -21.14 -54.53
CA GLY A 237 -37.15 -20.96 -54.71
C GLY A 237 -38.03 -21.64 -53.64
N GLY A 238 -39.35 -21.48 -53.75
CA GLY A 238 -40.34 -22.06 -52.82
C GLY A 238 -40.44 -21.33 -51.46
N PRO A 239 -40.96 -21.98 -50.41
CA PRO A 239 -41.14 -21.34 -49.09
C PRO A 239 -39.82 -20.93 -48.41
N LEU A 240 -38.67 -21.42 -48.89
CA LEU A 240 -37.35 -21.04 -48.41
C LEU A 240 -36.96 -19.59 -48.75
N ILE A 241 -37.65 -18.94 -49.70
CA ILE A 241 -37.41 -17.54 -50.07
C ILE A 241 -37.60 -16.62 -48.85
N TYR A 242 -38.63 -16.84 -48.03
CA TYR A 242 -38.89 -16.00 -46.86
C TYR A 242 -37.74 -16.07 -45.84
N ILE A 243 -37.13 -17.25 -45.67
CA ILE A 243 -35.97 -17.45 -44.81
C ILE A 243 -34.74 -16.77 -45.41
N GLY A 244 -34.53 -16.91 -46.73
CA GLY A 244 -33.44 -16.24 -47.43
C GLY A 244 -33.51 -14.72 -47.32
N VAL A 245 -34.70 -14.13 -47.55
CA VAL A 245 -34.94 -12.69 -47.39
C VAL A 245 -34.74 -12.24 -45.94
N ALA A 246 -35.20 -13.02 -44.96
CA ALA A 246 -34.98 -12.70 -43.54
C ALA A 246 -33.49 -12.67 -43.17
N LEU A 247 -32.68 -13.60 -43.68
CA LEU A 247 -31.22 -13.62 -43.45
C LEU A 247 -30.52 -12.42 -44.10
N LEU A 248 -30.95 -12.00 -45.29
CA LEU A 248 -30.41 -10.81 -45.96
C LEU A 248 -30.73 -9.52 -45.17
N LEU A 249 -31.97 -9.38 -44.72
CA LEU A 249 -32.39 -8.24 -43.88
C LEU A 249 -31.63 -8.23 -42.55
N PHE A 250 -31.43 -9.39 -41.94
CA PHE A 250 -30.65 -9.51 -40.71
C PHE A 250 -29.17 -9.14 -40.91
N GLY A 251 -28.55 -9.59 -42.00
CA GLY A 251 -27.18 -9.19 -42.35
C GLY A 251 -27.05 -7.67 -42.57
N MET A 252 -28.06 -7.04 -43.20
CA MET A 252 -28.07 -5.61 -43.47
C MET A 252 -28.26 -4.77 -42.20
N THR A 253 -29.17 -5.17 -41.30
CA THR A 253 -29.37 -4.48 -40.02
C THR A 253 -28.18 -4.64 -39.09
N TRP A 254 -27.55 -5.83 -39.06
CA TRP A 254 -26.32 -6.08 -38.32
C TRP A 254 -25.16 -5.20 -38.79
N LEU A 255 -24.96 -5.10 -40.12
CA LEU A 255 -23.96 -4.22 -40.71
C LEU A 255 -24.19 -2.76 -40.31
N PHE A 256 -25.42 -2.28 -40.44
CA PHE A 256 -25.79 -0.91 -40.07
C PHE A 256 -25.51 -0.62 -38.59
N TRP A 257 -25.93 -1.53 -37.69
CA TRP A 257 -25.68 -1.42 -36.26
C TRP A 257 -24.18 -1.36 -35.92
N HIS A 258 -23.37 -2.22 -36.55
CA HIS A 258 -21.93 -2.27 -36.30
C HIS A 258 -21.21 -1.00 -36.78
N VAL A 259 -21.60 -0.44 -37.94
CA VAL A 259 -21.05 0.82 -38.45
C VAL A 259 -21.40 1.99 -37.52
N VAL A 260 -22.65 2.08 -37.06
CA VAL A 260 -23.10 3.15 -36.14
C VAL A 260 -22.36 3.07 -34.79
N LEU A 261 -22.17 1.87 -34.25
CA LEU A 261 -21.41 1.67 -33.01
C LEU A 261 -19.92 2.02 -33.16
N ASP A 262 -19.32 1.72 -34.32
CA ASP A 262 -17.92 2.05 -34.58
C ASP A 262 -17.70 3.56 -34.74
N PHE A 263 -18.69 4.30 -35.26
CA PHE A 263 -18.68 5.77 -35.29
C PHE A 263 -18.87 6.41 -33.90
N ARG A 264 -19.71 5.84 -33.03
CA ARG A 264 -19.94 6.35 -31.66
C ARG A 264 -18.77 6.12 -30.68
N ARG A 265 -17.84 5.22 -31.02
CA ARG A 265 -16.68 4.86 -30.18
C ARG A 265 -15.37 5.54 -30.61
N ARG A 266 -15.43 6.44 -31.60
CA ARG A 266 -14.34 7.37 -31.96
C ARG A 266 -14.46 8.63 -31.12
#